data_AF-A0AAD9HGQ2-F1
#
_entry.id   AF-A0AAD9HGQ2-F1
#
_cell.length_a   1.000
_cell.length_b   1.000
_cell.length_c   1.000
_cell.angle_alpha   90.00
_cell.angle_beta   90.00
_cell.angle_gamma   90.00
#
_symmetry.space_group_name_H-M   'P 1'
#
loop_
_entity.id
_entity.type
_entity.pdbx_description
1 polymer ?
#
loop_
_entity_poly.entity_id
_entity_poly.type
_entity_poly.pdbx_seq_one_letter_code
_entity_poly.pdbx_strand_id
1 'polypeptide(L)'
;MSKPTTIQVAELQRKYTGLDDKLEYVAGHTIDNRYRAYKVAGLAAGTASTTYKKTADTLRQERPYDPNNPAFGPVRARGFYTRGGHQTLAPLAGTASTTAEFYADRRDSFNDRYQDVLEAKGNYKTHVYEATNSRGTYDSTTLNSKPGSV
;
A
#
# COMPACT_ATOMS: atom_id res chain seq x y z
N MET A 1 7.86 12.88 -22.03
CA MET A 1 8.31 13.96 -21.14
C MET A 1 9.71 14.37 -21.55
N SER A 2 10.00 15.67 -21.57
CA SER A 2 11.33 16.19 -21.89
C SER A 2 12.29 15.92 -20.73
N LYS A 3 13.55 15.59 -21.04
CA LYS A 3 14.58 15.44 -20.01
C LYS A 3 14.78 16.79 -19.27
N PRO A 4 15.03 16.77 -17.95
CA PRO A 4 15.30 18.00 -17.20
C PRO A 4 16.53 18.70 -17.76
N THR A 5 16.47 20.03 -17.82
CA THR A 5 17.59 20.85 -18.30
C THR A 5 18.73 20.87 -17.28
N THR A 6 19.96 21.18 -17.71
CA THR A 6 21.12 21.28 -16.79
C THR A 6 20.90 22.33 -15.69
N ILE A 7 20.20 23.43 -16.00
CA ILE A 7 19.85 24.46 -15.01
C ILE A 7 18.90 23.89 -13.96
N GLN A 8 17.85 23.18 -14.37
CA GLN A 8 16.91 22.51 -13.46
C GLN A 8 17.61 21.44 -12.60
N VAL A 9 18.51 20.65 -13.19
CA VAL A 9 19.30 19.66 -12.44
C VAL A 9 20.13 20.34 -11.35
N ALA A 10 20.86 21.41 -11.69
CA ALA A 10 21.68 22.14 -10.73
C ALA A 10 20.85 22.82 -9.62
N GLU A 11 19.65 23.31 -9.93
CA GLU A 11 18.72 23.85 -8.93
C GLU A 11 18.24 22.77 -7.95
N LEU A 12 17.85 21.60 -8.48
CA LEU A 12 17.40 20.47 -7.66
C LEU A 12 18.54 19.91 -6.80
N GLN A 13 19.75 19.79 -7.33
CA GLN A 13 20.94 19.38 -6.57
C GLN A 13 21.27 20.35 -5.43
N ARG A 14 21.06 21.66 -5.64
CA ARG A 14 21.22 22.68 -4.58
C ARG A 14 20.16 22.55 -3.49
N LYS A 15 18.91 22.24 -3.87
CA LYS A 15 17.78 22.10 -2.93
C LYS A 15 17.80 20.75 -2.18
N TYR A 16 18.22 19.69 -2.85
CA TYR A 16 18.22 18.32 -2.34
C TYR A 16 19.60 17.69 -2.50
N THR A 17 20.34 17.62 -1.40
CA THR A 17 21.63 16.95 -1.38
C THR A 17 21.47 15.44 -1.65
N GLY A 18 22.41 14.87 -2.41
CA GLY A 18 22.40 13.46 -2.79
C GLY A 18 21.65 13.14 -4.08
N LEU A 19 21.54 14.11 -4.99
CA LEU A 19 21.14 13.90 -6.38
C LEU A 19 22.37 13.92 -7.28
N ASP A 20 22.46 12.99 -8.22
CA ASP A 20 23.47 13.03 -9.29
C ASP A 20 23.00 13.87 -10.49
N ASP A 21 23.80 13.95 -11.55
CA ASP A 21 23.49 14.74 -12.75
C ASP A 21 22.30 14.19 -13.56
N LYS A 22 21.83 13.00 -13.23
CA LYS A 22 20.64 12.34 -13.80
C LYS A 22 19.44 12.38 -12.85
N LEU A 23 19.54 13.08 -11.71
CA LEU A 23 18.55 13.07 -10.63
C LEU A 23 18.31 11.66 -10.03
N GLU A 24 19.30 10.78 -10.13
CA GLU A 24 19.37 9.53 -9.40
C GLU A 24 19.76 9.80 -7.95
N TYR A 25 19.31 8.93 -7.04
CA TYR A 25 19.53 9.09 -5.61
C TYR A 25 20.88 8.47 -5.24
N VAL A 26 21.82 9.30 -4.81
CA VAL A 26 23.16 8.85 -4.41
C VAL A 26 23.05 8.06 -3.10
N ALA A 27 23.62 6.85 -3.09
CA ALA A 27 23.51 5.93 -1.98
C ALA A 27 24.01 6.54 -0.66
N GLY A 28 23.25 6.33 0.42
CA GLY A 28 23.62 6.80 1.76
C GLY A 28 23.25 8.26 2.06
N HIS A 29 22.86 9.04 1.05
CA HIS A 29 22.31 10.39 1.28
C HIS A 29 20.87 10.34 1.79
N THR A 30 20.42 11.46 2.36
CA THR A 30 19.08 11.58 2.96
C THR A 30 17.97 11.18 1.99
N ILE A 31 18.01 11.61 0.72
CA ILE A 31 16.97 11.27 -0.26
C ILE A 31 16.95 9.77 -0.59
N ASP A 32 18.10 9.12 -0.75
CA ASP A 32 18.20 7.67 -0.94
C ASP A 32 17.69 6.91 0.29
N ASN A 33 18.13 7.28 1.49
CA ASN A 33 17.68 6.64 2.73
C ASN A 33 16.16 6.73 2.91
N ARG A 34 15.56 7.89 2.56
CA ARG A 34 14.10 8.09 2.62
C ARG A 34 13.38 7.26 1.55
N TYR A 35 13.91 7.23 0.33
CA TYR A 35 13.37 6.40 -0.76
C TYR A 35 13.40 4.91 -0.38
N ARG A 36 14.53 4.42 0.12
CA ARG A 36 14.68 3.03 0.59
C ARG A 36 13.73 2.70 1.73
N ALA A 37 13.61 3.58 2.73
CA ALA A 37 12.67 3.38 3.84
C ALA A 37 11.22 3.24 3.35
N TYR A 38 10.80 4.08 2.40
CA TYR A 38 9.50 3.96 1.74
C TYR A 38 9.35 2.63 0.98
N LYS A 39 10.35 2.21 0.19
CA LYS A 39 10.29 0.94 -0.54
C LYS A 39 10.29 -0.29 0.37
N VAL A 40 11.05 -0.28 1.45
CA VAL A 40 11.04 -1.35 2.48
C VAL A 40 9.66 -1.45 3.14
N ALA A 41 9.04 -0.32 3.49
CA ALA A 41 7.67 -0.31 4.00
C ALA A 41 6.67 -0.90 3.00
N GLY A 42 6.84 -0.62 1.70
CA GLY A 42 6.01 -1.20 0.64
C GLY A 42 6.14 -2.71 0.51
N LEU A 43 7.36 -3.25 0.62
CA LEU A 43 7.60 -4.70 0.63
C LEU A 43 6.95 -5.37 1.85
N ALA A 44 7.04 -4.75 3.03
CA ALA A 44 6.41 -5.26 4.25
C ALA A 44 4.88 -5.29 4.12
N ALA A 45 4.26 -4.20 3.64
CA ALA A 45 2.82 -4.13 3.40
C ALA A 45 2.35 -5.17 2.37
N GLY A 46 3.08 -5.31 1.26
CA GLY A 46 2.79 -6.31 0.23
C GLY A 46 2.88 -7.75 0.76
N THR A 47 3.87 -8.03 1.60
CA THR A 47 4.04 -9.34 2.25
C THR A 47 2.89 -9.63 3.20
N ALA A 48 2.56 -8.70 4.10
CA ALA A 48 1.47 -8.86 5.05
C ALA A 48 0.11 -9.07 4.37
N SER A 49 -0.18 -8.27 3.33
CA SER A 49 -1.40 -8.42 2.52
C SER A 49 -1.46 -9.78 1.83
N THR A 50 -0.35 -10.24 1.26
CA THR A 50 -0.27 -11.54 0.58
C THR A 50 -0.46 -12.70 1.57
N THR A 51 0.17 -12.63 2.73
CA THR A 51 0.02 -13.64 3.80
C THR A 51 -1.43 -13.71 4.26
N TYR A 52 -2.05 -12.58 4.57
CA TYR A 52 -3.47 -12.53 4.95
C TYR A 52 -4.35 -13.17 3.87
N LYS A 53 -4.19 -12.78 2.60
CA LYS A 53 -5.01 -13.31 1.49
C LYS A 53 -4.83 -14.81 1.32
N LYS A 54 -3.58 -15.30 1.30
CA LYS A 54 -3.30 -16.74 1.18
C LYS A 54 -3.93 -17.52 2.33
N THR A 55 -3.74 -17.08 3.57
CA THR A 55 -4.35 -17.74 4.73
C THR A 55 -5.88 -17.69 4.67
N ALA A 56 -6.46 -16.56 4.25
CA ALA A 56 -7.90 -16.41 4.07
C ALA A 56 -8.44 -17.32 2.97
N ASP A 57 -7.70 -17.56 1.89
CA ASP A 57 -8.12 -18.52 0.87
C ASP A 57 -8.08 -19.96 1.42
N THR A 58 -7.09 -20.32 2.23
CA THR A 58 -7.00 -21.67 2.82
C THR A 58 -8.07 -21.96 3.88
N LEU A 59 -8.50 -20.93 4.63
CA LEU A 59 -9.48 -21.07 5.71
C LEU A 59 -10.93 -20.90 5.25
N ARG A 60 -11.14 -20.53 3.98
CA ARG A 60 -12.48 -20.34 3.42
C ARG A 60 -13.18 -21.69 3.28
N GLN A 61 -14.35 -21.81 3.88
CA GLN A 61 -15.23 -22.96 3.68
C GLN A 61 -16.01 -22.76 2.39
N GLU A 62 -15.75 -23.64 1.43
CA GLU A 62 -16.46 -23.73 0.16
C GLU A 62 -17.49 -24.86 0.23
N ARG A 63 -18.39 -24.93 -0.75
CA ARG A 63 -19.43 -25.98 -0.77
C ARG A 63 -18.79 -27.33 -1.14
N PRO A 64 -19.30 -28.46 -0.60
CA PRO A 64 -20.39 -28.56 0.38
C PRO A 64 -19.93 -28.17 1.79
N TYR A 65 -20.80 -27.49 2.55
CA TYR A 65 -20.47 -26.99 3.88
C TYR A 65 -20.56 -28.07 4.94
N ASP A 66 -19.63 -28.05 5.89
CA ASP A 66 -19.69 -28.87 7.11
C ASP A 66 -20.74 -28.30 8.09
N PRO A 67 -21.84 -29.00 8.38
CA PRO A 67 -22.86 -28.52 9.31
C PRO A 67 -22.36 -28.40 10.75
N ASN A 68 -21.28 -29.09 11.13
CA ASN A 68 -20.69 -29.00 12.47
C ASN A 68 -19.75 -27.78 12.61
N ASN A 69 -19.43 -27.10 11.51
CA ASN A 69 -18.54 -25.96 11.49
C ASN A 69 -19.21 -24.77 10.78
N PRO A 70 -20.24 -24.18 11.41
CA PRO A 70 -21.08 -23.17 10.77
C PRO A 70 -20.33 -21.86 10.52
N ALA A 71 -20.90 -21.05 9.63
CA ALA A 71 -20.44 -19.69 9.37
C ALA A 71 -20.43 -18.86 10.66
N PHE A 72 -19.33 -18.14 10.88
CA PHE A 72 -19.23 -17.12 11.90
C PHE A 72 -19.21 -15.76 11.21
N GLY A 73 -20.37 -15.08 11.16
CA GLY A 73 -20.54 -13.83 10.43
C GLY A 73 -21.13 -14.01 9.02
N PRO A 74 -20.98 -13.03 8.12
CA PRO A 74 -21.67 -13.02 6.85
C PRO A 74 -21.14 -14.09 5.88
N VAL A 75 -22.04 -14.89 5.33
CA VAL A 75 -21.74 -15.79 4.21
C VAL A 75 -21.59 -14.95 2.94
N ARG A 76 -20.47 -15.12 2.22
CA ARG A 76 -20.21 -14.43 0.95
C ARG A 76 -20.42 -15.37 -0.23
N ALA A 77 -20.58 -14.82 -1.43
CA ALA A 77 -20.78 -15.58 -2.66
C ALA A 77 -19.72 -16.67 -2.91
N ARG A 78 -18.50 -16.49 -2.36
CA ARG A 78 -17.37 -17.42 -2.50
C ARG A 78 -17.18 -18.37 -1.31
N GLY A 79 -18.07 -18.36 -0.31
CA GLY A 79 -17.93 -19.17 0.91
C GLY A 79 -18.03 -18.35 2.19
N PHE A 80 -17.71 -18.97 3.31
CA PHE A 80 -17.70 -18.33 4.63
C PHE A 80 -16.45 -18.69 5.42
N TYR A 81 -16.28 -18.01 6.55
CA TYR A 81 -15.27 -18.32 7.56
C TYR A 81 -15.94 -18.81 8.84
N THR A 82 -15.29 -19.75 9.50
CA THR A 82 -15.73 -20.29 10.79
C THR A 82 -15.21 -19.42 11.92
N ARG A 83 -15.63 -19.66 13.16
CA ARG A 83 -15.13 -18.92 14.32
C ARG A 83 -13.60 -19.04 14.44
N GLY A 84 -13.07 -20.26 14.30
CA GLY A 84 -11.63 -20.51 14.30
C GLY A 84 -10.91 -19.79 13.16
N GLY A 85 -11.50 -19.80 11.96
CA GLY A 85 -10.98 -19.05 10.81
C GLY A 85 -10.87 -17.54 11.10
N HIS A 86 -11.90 -16.95 11.69
CA HIS A 86 -11.87 -15.54 12.11
C HIS A 86 -10.80 -15.25 13.17
N GLN A 87 -10.63 -16.13 14.17
CA GLN A 87 -9.61 -15.98 15.20
C GLN A 87 -8.19 -16.03 14.61
N THR A 88 -7.95 -16.91 13.64
CA THR A 88 -6.66 -16.96 12.93
C THR A 88 -6.43 -15.74 12.04
N LEU A 89 -7.47 -15.26 11.36
CA LEU A 89 -7.36 -14.14 10.42
C LEU A 89 -7.27 -12.77 11.07
N ALA A 90 -7.85 -12.57 12.26
CA ALA A 90 -7.88 -11.29 12.95
C ALA A 90 -6.48 -10.63 13.14
N PRO A 91 -5.46 -11.31 13.71
CA PRO A 91 -4.13 -10.71 13.86
C PRO A 91 -3.43 -10.43 12.52
N LEU A 92 -3.69 -11.26 11.50
CA LEU A 92 -3.15 -11.08 10.16
C LEU A 92 -3.77 -9.87 9.46
N ALA A 93 -5.08 -9.66 9.61
CA ALA A 93 -5.77 -8.47 9.11
C ALA A 93 -5.25 -7.20 9.79
N GLY A 94 -5.05 -7.24 11.11
CA GLY A 94 -4.45 -6.13 11.86
C GLY A 94 -3.05 -5.78 11.34
N THR A 95 -2.19 -6.78 11.16
CA THR A 95 -0.83 -6.57 10.63
C THR A 95 -0.86 -6.02 9.20
N ALA A 96 -1.75 -6.52 8.35
CA ALA A 96 -1.92 -6.01 7.00
C ALA A 96 -2.37 -4.54 6.99
N SER A 97 -3.30 -4.14 7.88
CA SER A 97 -3.74 -2.74 8.02
C SER A 97 -2.62 -1.83 8.54
N THR A 98 -1.93 -2.22 9.61
CA THR A 98 -0.89 -1.36 10.18
C THR A 98 0.29 -1.17 9.24
N THR A 99 0.73 -2.22 8.55
CA THR A 99 1.83 -2.11 7.58
C THR A 99 1.44 -1.30 6.34
N ALA A 100 0.19 -1.39 5.93
CA ALA A 100 -0.39 -0.58 4.87
C ALA A 100 -0.41 0.92 5.18
N GLU A 101 -0.92 1.29 6.36
CA GLU A 101 -0.95 2.67 6.84
C GLU A 101 0.47 3.24 6.93
N PHE A 102 1.39 2.49 7.54
CA PHE A 102 2.79 2.90 7.62
C PHE A 102 3.44 3.09 6.25
N TYR A 103 3.14 2.22 5.28
CA TYR A 103 3.60 2.39 3.90
C TYR A 103 3.05 3.67 3.26
N ALA A 104 1.75 3.92 3.41
CA ALA A 104 1.11 5.12 2.88
C ALA A 104 1.75 6.39 3.45
N ASP A 105 1.95 6.45 4.76
CA ASP A 105 2.60 7.59 5.44
C ASP A 105 4.02 7.83 4.93
N ARG A 106 4.82 6.77 4.78
CA ARG A 106 6.20 6.88 4.28
C ARG A 106 6.25 7.32 2.83
N ARG A 107 5.31 6.84 2.01
CA ARG A 107 5.18 7.26 0.62
C ARG A 107 4.80 8.73 0.53
N ASP A 108 3.74 9.13 1.22
CA ASP A 108 3.20 10.48 1.13
C ASP A 108 4.26 11.47 1.66
N SER A 109 4.93 11.15 2.77
CA SER A 109 6.08 11.93 3.26
C SER A 109 7.24 12.04 2.25
N PHE A 110 7.54 10.99 1.49
CA PHE A 110 8.57 11.04 0.45
C PHE A 110 8.11 11.89 -0.75
N ASN A 111 6.90 11.64 -1.24
CA ASN A 111 6.33 12.31 -2.40
C ASN A 111 6.17 13.81 -2.16
N ASP A 112 5.67 14.22 -1.00
CA ASP A 112 5.47 15.63 -0.66
C ASP A 112 6.82 16.36 -0.55
N ARG A 113 7.84 15.71 0.03
CA ARG A 113 9.15 16.33 0.22
C ARG A 113 9.95 16.46 -1.07
N TYR A 114 9.80 15.52 -1.99
CA TYR A 114 10.60 15.41 -3.21
C TYR A 114 9.75 15.53 -4.48
N GLN A 115 8.58 16.16 -4.39
CA GLN A 115 7.63 16.32 -5.50
C GLN A 115 8.30 16.87 -6.75
N ASP A 116 9.06 17.95 -6.62
CA ASP A 116 9.75 18.62 -7.71
C ASP A 116 10.83 17.76 -8.36
N VAL A 117 11.49 16.89 -7.59
CA VAL A 117 12.40 15.87 -8.14
C VAL A 117 11.60 14.81 -8.93
N LEU A 118 10.46 14.36 -8.39
CA LEU A 118 9.59 13.39 -9.07
C LEU A 118 8.96 13.94 -10.35
N GLU A 119 8.59 15.22 -10.35
CA GLU A 119 8.07 15.93 -11.51
C GLU A 119 9.14 16.07 -12.58
N ALA A 120 10.35 16.50 -12.21
CA ALA A 120 11.49 16.61 -13.13
C ALA A 120 11.89 15.24 -13.73
N LYS A 121 11.72 14.15 -12.99
CA LYS A 121 11.93 12.78 -13.47
C LYS A 121 10.76 12.25 -14.31
N GLY A 122 9.63 12.96 -14.34
CA GLY A 122 8.41 12.49 -14.99
C GLY A 122 7.66 11.39 -14.23
N ASN A 123 8.11 11.05 -13.03
CA ASN A 123 7.57 9.96 -12.21
C ASN A 123 6.42 10.41 -11.31
N TYR A 124 6.14 11.71 -11.20
CA TYR A 124 5.11 12.24 -10.32
C TYR A 124 3.71 11.65 -10.63
N LYS A 125 3.31 11.57 -11.91
CA LYS A 125 2.00 11.00 -12.29
C LYS A 125 1.87 9.53 -11.90
N THR A 126 2.94 8.74 -12.03
CA THR A 126 2.97 7.34 -11.61
C THR A 126 2.83 7.21 -10.10
N HIS A 127 3.52 8.06 -9.33
CA HIS A 127 3.45 8.05 -7.87
C HIS A 127 2.11 8.57 -7.31
N VAL A 128 1.49 9.56 -7.98
CA VAL A 128 0.13 10.00 -7.66
C VAL A 128 -0.87 8.88 -7.96
N TYR A 129 -0.73 8.17 -9.09
CA TYR A 129 -1.56 7.01 -9.41
C TYR A 129 -1.38 5.86 -8.40
N GLU A 130 -0.13 5.56 -8.00
CA GLU A 130 0.16 4.61 -6.92
C GLU A 130 -0.48 5.06 -5.59
N ALA A 131 -0.52 6.37 -5.31
CA ALA A 131 -1.17 6.91 -4.12
C ALA A 131 -2.69 6.76 -4.15
N THR A 132 -3.32 7.12 -5.27
CA THR A 132 -4.77 6.95 -5.47
C THR A 132 -5.19 5.49 -5.41
N ASN A 133 -4.44 4.59 -6.06
CA ASN A 133 -4.75 3.16 -6.05
C ASN A 133 -4.51 2.50 -4.71
N SER A 134 -3.50 2.94 -3.95
CA SER A 134 -3.33 2.44 -2.58
C SER A 134 -4.48 2.87 -1.70
N ARG A 135 -4.94 4.14 -1.81
CA ARG A 135 -6.13 4.59 -1.08
C ARG A 135 -7.39 3.83 -1.53
N GLY A 136 -7.55 3.56 -2.82
CA GLY A 136 -8.65 2.77 -3.37
C GLY A 136 -8.63 1.28 -3.00
N THR A 137 -7.46 0.68 -2.72
CA THR A 137 -7.37 -0.70 -2.24
C THR A 137 -7.59 -0.85 -0.74
N TYR A 138 -7.52 0.24 0.05
CA TYR A 138 -7.92 0.25 1.46
C TYR A 138 -9.40 0.67 1.66
N ASP A 139 -9.99 1.39 0.71
CA ASP A 139 -11.38 1.89 0.81
C ASP A 139 -12.43 1.00 0.12
N SER A 140 -12.18 -0.31 0.04
CA SER A 140 -13.18 -1.29 -0.44
C SER A 140 -13.85 -2.08 0.70
N THR A 141 -13.68 -1.66 1.96
CA THR A 141 -14.29 -2.36 3.12
C THR A 141 -15.03 -1.47 4.10
N THR A 142 -15.56 -0.34 3.65
CA THR A 142 -16.52 0.42 4.45
C THR A 142 -17.71 0.91 3.62
N LEU A 143 -18.90 0.52 4.09
CA LEU A 143 -20.19 1.16 3.86
C LEU A 143 -20.87 0.90 2.51
N ASN A 144 -21.52 -0.27 2.42
CA ASN A 144 -22.90 -0.26 1.93
C ASN A 144 -23.85 -0.63 3.07
N SER A 145 -23.79 0.17 4.14
CA SER A 145 -24.91 0.26 5.10
C SER A 145 -25.97 1.12 4.43
N LYS A 146 -26.97 0.48 3.81
CA LYS A 146 -28.20 1.18 3.44
C LYS A 146 -28.91 1.64 4.71
N PRO A 147 -29.31 2.92 4.83
CA PRO A 147 -30.34 3.33 5.76
C PRO A 147 -31.71 3.22 5.06
N GLY A 148 -32.59 2.36 5.59
CA GLY A 148 -34.05 2.52 5.68
C GLY A 148 -34.95 2.52 4.43
N SER A 149 -36.21 2.10 4.70
CA SER A 149 -37.47 2.18 3.91
C SER A 149 -37.85 0.85 3.24
N VAL A 150 -38.96 0.17 3.55
CA VAL A 150 -40.18 0.44 4.35
C VAL A 150 -40.59 -0.88 5.01
#